data_AF-A0A925M635-F1
#
_entry.id   AF-A0A925M635-F1
#
_cell.length_a   1.000
_cell.length_b   1.000
_cell.length_c   1.000
_cell.angle_alpha   90.00
_cell.angle_beta   90.00
_cell.angle_gamma   90.00
#
_symmetry.space_group_name_H-M   'P 1'
#
loop_
_entity.id
_entity.type
_entity.pdbx_description
1 polymer ?
#
loop_
_entity_poly.entity_id
_entity_poly.type
_entity_poly.pdbx_seq_one_letter_code
_entity_poly.pdbx_strand_id
1 'polypeptide(L)'
;MLPRWSNVDSLPLLEPLIAQLTVKPDRSTWVRYSVALLSVLLALLLMLLLDRWVPMRHSPFLLFFAAVMVSAWYGGLGAGLCATALAALASAYFFLPPVYNLTLANTADWVRLGLFIAIALMITALSSVRRQLVRALRRERDLIAAIVGTAGSLILVLDRRGRIVQFNHACERLTGYTFTEV
;
A
#
# COMPACT_ATOMS: atom_id res chain seq x y z
N MET A 1 12.72 -46.88 24.09
CA MET A 1 12.37 -45.48 24.43
C MET A 1 12.40 -44.65 23.15
N LEU A 2 11.34 -43.88 22.92
CA LEU A 2 11.03 -42.91 21.83
C LEU A 2 10.52 -43.46 20.48
N PRO A 3 9.26 -43.19 20.07
CA PRO A 3 8.71 -43.58 18.77
C PRO A 3 9.15 -42.62 17.64
N ARG A 4 9.36 -43.19 16.45
CA ARG A 4 9.68 -42.50 15.19
C ARG A 4 8.50 -41.68 14.67
N TRP A 5 8.68 -40.37 14.54
CA TRP A 5 7.75 -39.43 13.92
C TRP A 5 7.93 -39.42 12.38
N SER A 6 7.60 -40.52 11.70
CA SER A 6 7.83 -40.65 10.24
C SER A 6 6.58 -40.53 9.35
N ASN A 7 5.41 -40.13 9.88
CA ASN A 7 4.16 -40.08 9.11
C ASN A 7 3.45 -38.72 9.23
N VAL A 8 4.10 -37.64 8.81
CA VAL A 8 3.43 -36.32 8.67
C VAL A 8 2.79 -36.16 7.28
N ASP A 9 3.08 -37.07 6.35
CA ASP A 9 2.68 -36.98 4.94
C ASP A 9 1.22 -37.40 4.64
N SER A 10 0.44 -37.80 5.65
CA SER A 10 -0.89 -38.42 5.47
C SER A 10 -2.07 -37.65 6.09
N LEU A 11 -1.92 -36.36 6.38
CA LEU A 11 -3.02 -35.52 6.89
C LEU A 11 -3.61 -34.64 5.78
N PRO A 12 -4.62 -35.13 5.01
CA PRO A 12 -5.29 -34.35 3.96
C PRO A 12 -5.98 -33.06 4.48
N LEU A 13 -6.06 -32.90 5.80
CA LEU A 13 -6.58 -31.70 6.47
C LEU A 13 -5.59 -30.53 6.51
N LEU A 14 -4.28 -30.77 6.33
CA LEU A 14 -3.27 -29.70 6.42
C LEU A 14 -3.04 -28.96 5.08
N GLU A 15 -3.31 -29.59 3.94
CA GLU A 15 -3.20 -28.93 2.63
C GLU A 15 -4.04 -27.65 2.49
N PRO A 16 -5.35 -27.63 2.83
CA PRO A 16 -6.14 -26.39 2.73
C PRO A 16 -5.66 -25.33 3.72
N LEU A 17 -5.07 -25.73 4.85
CA LEU A 17 -4.52 -24.82 5.85
C LEU A 17 -3.22 -24.16 5.34
N ILE A 18 -2.35 -24.93 4.69
CA ILE A 18 -1.10 -24.42 4.08
C ILE A 18 -1.41 -23.54 2.87
N ALA A 19 -2.40 -23.90 2.05
CA ALA A 19 -2.84 -23.08 0.91
C ALA A 19 -3.44 -21.72 1.34
N GLN A 20 -4.07 -21.65 2.51
CA GLN A 20 -4.53 -20.39 3.10
C GLN A 20 -3.39 -19.56 3.71
N LEU A 21 -2.29 -20.20 4.11
CA LEU A 21 -1.08 -19.56 4.65
C LEU A 21 -0.08 -19.13 3.56
N THR A 22 -0.19 -19.65 2.34
CA THR A 22 0.61 -19.18 1.20
C THR A 22 0.18 -17.77 0.79
N VAL A 23 0.84 -16.78 1.38
CA VAL A 23 0.75 -15.36 1.04
C VAL A 23 0.98 -15.20 -0.47
N LYS A 24 -0.09 -14.90 -1.21
CA LYS A 24 -0.04 -14.53 -2.63
C LYS A 24 1.02 -13.43 -2.79
N PRO A 25 2.07 -13.60 -3.62
CA PRO A 25 3.13 -12.61 -3.74
C PRO A 25 2.52 -11.27 -4.12
N ASP A 26 2.70 -10.29 -3.23
CA ASP A 26 2.20 -8.93 -3.36
C ASP A 26 2.68 -8.41 -4.73
N ARG A 27 1.77 -7.80 -5.52
CA ARG A 27 2.01 -7.40 -6.92
C ARG A 27 3.42 -6.87 -7.14
N SER A 28 4.08 -7.43 -8.17
CA SER A 28 5.47 -7.22 -8.59
C SER A 28 6.04 -5.87 -8.16
N THR A 29 7.03 -5.94 -7.26
CA THR A 29 7.87 -4.83 -6.80
C THR A 29 8.30 -3.91 -7.94
N TRP A 30 8.54 -4.44 -9.13
CA TRP A 30 8.88 -3.70 -10.34
C TRP A 30 7.82 -2.68 -10.75
N VAL A 31 6.53 -3.03 -10.71
CA VAL A 31 5.43 -2.11 -11.08
C VAL A 31 5.38 -0.92 -10.12
N ARG A 32 5.69 -1.14 -8.84
CA ARG A 32 5.67 -0.11 -7.80
C ARG A 32 6.76 0.93 -8.03
N TYR A 33 7.95 0.50 -8.43
CA TYR A 33 9.06 1.40 -8.77
C TYR A 33 8.89 2.07 -10.15
N SER A 34 8.32 1.36 -11.14
CA SER A 34 8.04 1.96 -12.45
C SER A 34 7.05 3.11 -12.35
N VAL A 35 6.00 2.98 -11.53
CA VAL A 35 5.03 4.07 -11.30
C VAL A 35 5.71 5.26 -10.61
N ALA A 36 6.62 5.02 -9.66
CA ALA A 36 7.40 6.07 -9.02
C ALA A 36 8.28 6.83 -10.01
N LEU A 37 8.99 6.09 -10.85
CA LEU A 37 9.89 6.65 -11.86
C LEU A 37 9.09 7.47 -12.87
N LEU A 38 8.02 6.89 -13.43
CA LEU A 38 7.18 7.56 -14.44
C LEU A 38 6.49 8.80 -13.88
N SER A 39 6.01 8.78 -12.63
CA SER A 39 5.36 9.97 -12.05
C SER A 39 6.35 11.12 -11.85
N VAL A 40 7.55 10.84 -11.37
CA VAL A 40 8.60 11.86 -11.19
C VAL A 40 9.07 12.40 -12.53
N LEU A 41 9.26 11.52 -13.52
CA LEU A 41 9.74 11.89 -14.84
C LEU A 41 8.68 12.72 -15.60
N LEU A 42 7.40 12.37 -15.46
CA LEU A 42 6.29 13.15 -15.99
C LEU A 42 6.19 14.54 -15.31
N ALA A 43 6.33 14.60 -13.99
CA ALA A 43 6.31 15.87 -13.26
C ALA A 43 7.47 16.77 -13.68
N LEU A 44 8.67 16.21 -13.82
CA LEU A 44 9.85 16.93 -14.31
C LEU A 44 9.64 17.44 -15.74
N LEU A 45 9.13 16.60 -16.65
CA LEU A 45 8.86 16.98 -18.03
C LEU A 45 7.84 18.13 -18.10
N LEU A 46 6.75 18.04 -17.33
CA LEU A 46 5.78 19.12 -17.24
C LEU A 46 6.44 20.40 -16.75
N MET A 47 7.31 20.33 -15.75
CA MET A 47 7.99 21.49 -15.21
C MET A 47 8.95 22.15 -16.19
N LEU A 48 9.70 21.37 -16.97
CA LEU A 48 10.58 21.90 -18.02
C LEU A 48 9.78 22.55 -19.16
N LEU A 49 8.63 21.96 -19.52
CA LEU A 49 7.73 22.58 -20.48
C LEU A 49 7.10 23.85 -19.92
N LEU A 50 6.69 23.87 -18.65
CA LEU A 50 6.08 25.04 -18.03
C LEU A 50 7.10 26.18 -17.88
N ASP A 51 8.35 25.91 -17.47
CA ASP A 51 9.40 26.92 -17.34
C ASP A 51 9.75 27.58 -18.70
N ARG A 52 9.57 26.84 -19.80
CA ARG A 52 9.69 27.39 -21.17
C ARG A 52 8.67 28.50 -21.46
N TRP A 53 7.46 28.41 -20.89
CA TRP A 53 6.33 29.30 -21.21
C TRP A 53 6.05 30.34 -20.11
N VAL A 54 6.22 29.97 -18.83
CA VAL A 54 6.02 30.83 -17.68
C VAL A 54 7.18 30.60 -16.73
N PRO A 55 8.01 31.61 -16.41
CA PRO A 55 9.12 31.46 -15.47
C PRO A 55 8.57 31.26 -14.05
N MET A 56 8.10 30.06 -13.74
CA MET A 56 7.55 29.61 -12.45
C MET A 56 8.67 29.34 -11.45
N ARG A 57 9.70 30.19 -11.41
CA ARG A 57 10.91 30.02 -10.57
C ARG A 57 10.62 30.04 -9.06
N HIS A 58 9.42 30.43 -8.65
CA HIS A 58 9.08 30.62 -7.23
C HIS A 58 8.31 29.46 -6.58
N SER A 59 7.69 28.55 -7.35
CA SER A 59 6.86 27.45 -6.81
C SER A 59 7.08 26.05 -7.45
N PRO A 60 8.33 25.58 -7.61
CA PRO A 60 8.63 24.30 -8.27
C PRO A 60 8.09 23.04 -7.56
N PHE A 61 7.76 23.11 -6.27
CA PHE A 61 7.55 21.89 -5.47
C PHE A 61 6.17 21.23 -5.62
N LEU A 62 5.15 21.93 -6.14
CA LEU A 62 3.77 21.44 -6.15
C LEU A 62 3.58 20.17 -7.01
N LEU A 63 4.16 20.13 -8.22
CA LEU A 63 4.05 18.96 -9.09
C LEU A 63 4.86 17.77 -8.57
N PHE A 64 6.02 18.03 -7.95
CA PHE A 64 6.80 16.99 -7.29
C PHE A 64 6.06 16.39 -6.10
N PHE A 65 5.33 17.19 -5.31
CA PHE A 65 4.48 16.66 -4.26
C PHE A 65 3.38 15.75 -4.81
N ALA A 66 2.73 16.15 -5.91
CA ALA A 66 1.72 15.31 -6.55
C ALA A 66 2.32 13.97 -7.03
N ALA A 67 3.50 14.00 -7.66
CA ALA A 67 4.21 12.81 -8.11
C ALA A 67 4.60 11.87 -6.95
N VAL A 68 5.11 12.42 -5.84
CA VAL A 68 5.43 11.67 -4.62
C VAL A 68 4.17 11.07 -4.01
N MET A 69 3.07 11.83 -3.97
CA MET A 69 1.80 11.34 -3.42
C MET A 69 1.26 10.15 -4.22
N VAL A 70 1.27 10.23 -5.56
CA VAL A 70 0.87 9.12 -6.43
C VAL A 70 1.79 7.91 -6.25
N SER A 71 3.10 8.12 -6.24
CA SER A 71 4.09 7.05 -6.02
C SER A 71 3.91 6.38 -4.66
N ALA A 72 3.75 7.17 -3.60
CA ALA A 72 3.49 6.67 -2.27
C ALA A 72 2.18 5.88 -2.26
N TRP A 73 1.10 6.35 -2.88
CA TRP A 73 -0.19 5.65 -2.91
C TRP A 73 -0.15 4.29 -3.63
N TYR A 74 0.51 4.21 -4.79
CA TYR A 74 0.54 2.97 -5.57
C TYR A 74 1.69 2.04 -5.18
N GLY A 75 2.86 2.59 -4.87
CA GLY A 75 4.08 1.83 -4.65
C GLY A 75 4.46 1.62 -3.18
N GLY A 76 3.76 2.24 -2.22
CA GLY A 76 4.06 2.06 -0.80
C GLY A 76 5.25 2.88 -0.30
N LEU A 77 5.84 2.45 0.81
CA LEU A 77 6.88 3.19 1.53
C LEU A 77 8.17 3.31 0.70
N GLY A 78 8.63 2.22 0.10
CA GLY A 78 9.86 2.20 -0.72
C GLY A 78 9.75 3.04 -2.00
N ALA A 79 8.65 2.92 -2.74
CA ALA A 79 8.43 3.73 -3.95
C ALA A 79 8.28 5.22 -3.65
N GLY A 80 7.60 5.57 -2.54
CA GLY A 80 7.47 6.95 -2.07
C GLY A 80 8.82 7.57 -1.70
N LEU A 81 9.68 6.82 -1.00
CA LEU A 81 11.06 7.24 -0.66
C LEU A 81 11.91 7.44 -1.92
N CYS A 82 11.89 6.50 -2.87
CA CYS A 82 12.62 6.65 -4.13
C CYS A 82 12.12 7.86 -4.94
N ALA A 83 10.80 8.06 -5.03
CA ALA A 83 10.24 9.23 -5.70
C ALA A 83 10.64 10.53 -4.99
N THR A 84 10.67 10.54 -3.66
CA THR A 84 11.13 11.69 -2.87
C THR A 84 12.60 12.00 -3.14
N ALA A 85 13.46 10.98 -3.13
CA ALA A 85 14.89 11.15 -3.40
C ALA A 85 15.14 11.68 -4.82
N LEU A 86 14.47 11.11 -5.83
CA LEU A 86 14.57 11.57 -7.21
C LEU A 86 14.04 12.99 -7.40
N ALA A 87 12.90 13.32 -6.78
CA ALA A 87 12.34 14.66 -6.82
C ALA A 87 13.21 15.69 -6.09
N ALA A 88 13.84 15.31 -4.97
CA ALA A 88 14.79 16.16 -4.25
C ALA A 88 16.04 16.43 -5.10
N LEU A 89 16.60 15.41 -5.76
CA LEU A 89 17.74 15.55 -6.68
C LEU A 89 17.38 16.42 -7.88
N ALA A 90 16.24 16.15 -8.51
CA ALA A 90 15.76 16.90 -9.66
C ALA A 90 15.53 18.38 -9.32
N SER A 91 14.88 18.67 -8.19
CA SER A 91 14.66 20.04 -7.73
C SER A 91 15.97 20.75 -7.37
N ALA A 92 16.89 20.08 -6.67
CA ALA A 92 18.21 20.63 -6.33
C ALA A 92 19.06 20.98 -7.57
N TYR A 93 18.99 20.18 -8.63
CA TYR A 93 19.81 20.36 -9.83
C TYR A 93 19.22 21.36 -10.84
N PHE A 94 17.90 21.28 -11.10
CA PHE A 94 17.24 22.06 -12.16
C PHE A 94 16.61 23.38 -11.69
N PHE A 95 16.21 23.51 -10.42
CA PHE A 95 15.34 24.61 -9.99
C PHE A 95 15.91 25.50 -8.88
N LEU A 96 16.88 25.04 -8.10
CA LEU A 96 17.52 25.85 -7.05
C LEU A 96 18.74 26.62 -7.62
N PRO A 97 18.83 27.96 -7.43
CA PRO A 97 20.00 28.73 -7.85
C PRO A 97 21.23 28.36 -7.00
N PRO A 98 22.45 28.26 -7.57
CA PRO A 98 22.84 28.40 -8.97
C PRO A 98 22.49 27.14 -9.78
N VAL A 99 21.70 27.34 -10.84
CA VAL A 99 21.24 26.27 -11.73
C VAL A 99 22.45 25.57 -12.35
N TYR A 100 22.44 24.22 -12.40
CA TYR A 100 23.56 23.36 -12.83
C TYR A 100 24.77 23.28 -11.89
N ASN A 101 24.67 23.77 -10.65
CA ASN A 101 25.68 23.59 -9.61
C ASN A 101 25.04 23.13 -8.28
N LEU A 102 25.68 22.20 -7.58
CA LEU A 102 25.17 21.66 -6.29
C LEU A 102 25.45 22.58 -5.08
N THR A 103 25.94 23.80 -5.32
CA THR A 103 26.30 24.77 -4.28
C THR A 103 25.12 25.67 -3.92
N LEU A 104 24.35 25.28 -2.91
CA LEU A 104 23.25 26.08 -2.36
C LEU A 104 23.81 27.38 -1.75
N ALA A 105 23.67 28.49 -2.47
CA ALA A 105 24.27 29.78 -2.08
C ALA A 105 23.48 30.55 -1.02
N ASN A 106 22.20 30.21 -0.81
CA ASN A 106 21.28 30.98 0.01
C ASN A 106 20.59 30.12 1.08
N THR A 107 20.37 30.68 2.28
CA THR A 107 19.71 29.97 3.40
C THR A 107 18.26 29.60 3.09
N ALA A 108 17.57 30.43 2.28
CA ALA A 108 16.18 30.18 1.87
C ALA A 108 16.02 28.88 1.05
N ASP A 109 17.05 28.49 0.30
CA ASP A 109 17.04 27.32 -0.57
C ASP A 109 17.18 26.02 0.23
N TRP A 110 18.00 26.03 1.27
CA TRP A 110 18.08 24.97 2.27
C TRP A 110 16.75 24.74 2.99
N VAL A 111 16.06 25.82 3.38
CA VAL A 111 14.76 25.74 4.06
C VAL A 111 13.70 25.13 3.14
N ARG A 112 13.65 25.52 1.87
CA ARG A 112 12.70 24.95 0.90
C ARG A 112 12.93 23.46 0.67
N LEU A 113 14.20 23.04 0.50
CA LEU A 113 14.55 21.64 0.32
C LEU A 113 14.21 20.81 1.57
N GLY A 114 14.54 21.34 2.75
CA GLY A 114 14.20 20.71 4.03
C GLY A 114 12.69 20.55 4.21
N LEU A 115 11.90 21.58 3.88
CA LEU A 115 10.45 21.55 3.94
C LEU A 115 9.86 20.53 2.94
N PHE A 116 10.42 20.46 1.72
CA PHE A 116 10.02 19.47 0.72
C PHE A 116 10.23 18.04 1.23
N ILE A 117 11.42 17.74 1.75
CA ILE A 117 11.74 16.42 2.28
C ILE A 117 10.83 16.09 3.47
N ALA A 118 10.63 17.04 4.39
CA ALA A 118 9.75 16.84 5.55
C ALA A 118 8.31 16.51 5.14
N ILE A 119 7.73 17.27 4.21
CA ILE A 119 6.37 17.04 3.72
C ILE A 119 6.28 15.71 2.96
N ALA A 120 7.25 15.42 2.08
CA ALA A 120 7.27 14.18 1.30
C ALA A 120 7.39 12.93 2.20
N LEU A 121 8.21 12.99 3.25
CA LEU A 121 8.31 11.96 4.27
C LEU A 121 6.99 11.82 5.04
N MET A 122 6.36 12.93 5.43
CA MET A 122 5.07 12.92 6.12
C MET A 122 3.96 12.28 5.26
N ILE A 123 3.89 12.59 3.97
CA ILE A 123 2.95 11.96 3.01
C ILE A 123 3.22 10.46 2.90
N THR A 124 4.49 10.07 2.76
CA THR A 124 4.90 8.66 2.63
C THR A 124 4.57 7.89 3.91
N ALA A 125 4.85 8.46 5.08
CA ALA A 125 4.56 7.89 6.38
C ALA A 125 3.05 7.71 6.59
N LEU A 126 2.26 8.76 6.37
CA LEU A 126 0.80 8.74 6.50
C LEU A 126 0.17 7.67 5.59
N SER A 127 0.63 7.61 4.34
CA SER A 127 0.16 6.61 3.38
C SER A 127 0.53 5.19 3.80
N SER A 128 1.67 5.01 4.47
CA SER A 128 2.11 3.72 4.99
C SER A 128 1.27 3.25 6.19
N VAL A 129 1.03 4.15 7.16
CA VAL A 129 0.19 3.89 8.34
C VAL A 129 -1.23 3.55 7.91
N ARG A 130 -1.83 4.33 7.00
CA ARG A 130 -3.17 4.05 6.47
C ARG A 130 -3.27 2.65 5.88
N ARG A 131 -2.26 2.23 5.11
CA ARG A 131 -2.22 0.87 4.54
C ARG A 131 -2.06 -0.22 5.58
N GLN A 132 -1.26 0.01 6.62
CA GLN A 132 -1.13 -0.94 7.73
C GLN A 132 -2.46 -1.13 8.46
N LEU A 133 -3.18 -0.03 8.75
CA LEU A 133 -4.50 -0.06 9.37
C LEU A 133 -5.52 -0.83 8.52
N VAL A 134 -5.58 -0.54 7.21
CA VAL A 134 -6.48 -1.26 6.29
C VAL A 134 -6.15 -2.75 6.22
N ARG A 135 -4.86 -3.12 6.25
CA ARG A 135 -4.43 -4.52 6.27
C ARG A 135 -4.77 -5.21 7.59
N ALA A 136 -4.62 -4.53 8.72
CA ALA A 136 -4.98 -5.07 10.04
C ALA A 136 -6.49 -5.36 10.12
N LEU A 137 -7.32 -4.40 9.70
CA LEU A 137 -8.78 -4.58 9.65
C LEU A 137 -9.21 -5.73 8.73
N ARG A 138 -8.51 -5.92 7.60
CA ARG A 138 -8.78 -7.05 6.70
C ARG A 138 -8.42 -8.39 7.35
N ARG A 139 -7.25 -8.49 7.99
CA ARG A 139 -6.83 -9.72 8.67
C ARG A 139 -7.80 -10.12 9.78
N GLU A 140 -8.29 -9.17 10.55
CA GLU A 140 -9.28 -9.44 11.59
C GLU A 140 -10.58 -9.98 10.98
N ARG A 141 -11.07 -9.37 9.91
CA ARG A 141 -12.25 -9.86 9.16
C ARG A 141 -12.04 -11.24 8.57
N ASP A 142 -10.89 -11.49 7.95
CA ASP A 142 -10.55 -12.76 7.33
C ASP A 142 -10.44 -13.87 8.40
N LEU A 143 -9.88 -13.54 9.58
CA LEU A 143 -9.81 -14.45 10.72
C LEU A 143 -11.22 -14.79 11.25
N ILE A 144 -12.07 -13.79 11.46
CA ILE A 144 -13.47 -14.00 11.87
C ILE A 144 -14.19 -14.86 10.84
N ALA A 145 -14.02 -14.58 9.55
CA ALA A 145 -14.63 -15.36 8.47
C ALA A 145 -14.12 -16.80 8.44
N ALA A 146 -12.83 -17.03 8.68
CA ALA A 146 -12.24 -18.38 8.73
C ALA A 146 -12.70 -19.17 9.96
N ILE A 147 -12.75 -18.54 11.13
CA ILE A 147 -13.23 -19.17 12.38
C ILE A 147 -14.70 -19.53 12.26
N VAL A 148 -15.53 -18.60 11.77
CA VAL A 148 -16.94 -18.89 11.50
C VAL A 148 -17.00 -20.03 10.48
N GLY A 149 -16.35 -19.90 9.33
CA GLY A 149 -16.35 -20.89 8.23
C GLY A 149 -15.98 -22.33 8.62
N THR A 150 -15.09 -22.50 9.60
CA THR A 150 -14.56 -23.82 10.02
C THR A 150 -15.20 -24.37 11.29
N ALA A 151 -15.91 -23.55 12.06
CA ALA A 151 -16.62 -24.02 13.23
C ALA A 151 -17.69 -25.05 12.81
N GLY A 152 -17.65 -26.25 13.38
CA GLY A 152 -18.74 -27.25 13.29
C GLY A 152 -20.01 -26.83 14.04
N SER A 153 -20.09 -25.58 14.47
CA SER A 153 -21.18 -24.97 15.23
C SER A 153 -22.14 -24.25 14.29
N LEU A 154 -23.43 -24.39 14.52
CA LEU A 154 -24.47 -23.66 13.81
C LEU A 154 -24.34 -22.16 14.15
N ILE A 155 -23.76 -21.36 13.26
CA ILE A 155 -23.60 -19.91 13.44
C ILE A 155 -24.49 -19.18 12.42
N LEU A 156 -25.42 -18.42 12.96
CA LEU A 156 -26.42 -17.63 12.26
C LEU A 156 -26.35 -16.22 12.84
N VAL A 157 -26.02 -15.23 12.02
CA VAL A 157 -26.03 -13.81 12.43
C VAL A 157 -27.32 -13.19 11.94
N LEU A 158 -28.04 -12.51 12.84
CA LEU A 158 -29.29 -11.81 12.54
C LEU A 158 -29.07 -10.29 12.64
N ASP A 159 -29.64 -9.53 11.71
CA ASP A 159 -29.73 -8.07 11.81
C ASP A 159 -30.78 -7.67 12.87
N ARG A 160 -30.80 -6.39 13.30
CA ARG A 160 -31.79 -5.85 14.26
C ARG A 160 -33.26 -6.01 13.80
N ARG A 161 -33.47 -6.36 12.54
CA ARG A 161 -34.78 -6.65 11.92
C ARG A 161 -35.07 -8.16 11.81
N GLY A 162 -34.25 -9.03 12.39
CA GLY A 162 -34.45 -10.48 12.38
C GLY A 162 -34.11 -11.16 11.05
N ARG A 163 -33.38 -10.50 10.14
CA ARG A 163 -32.95 -11.09 8.86
C ARG A 163 -31.59 -11.76 9.00
N ILE A 164 -31.41 -12.92 8.39
CA ILE A 164 -30.15 -13.67 8.40
C ILE A 164 -29.13 -12.93 7.53
N VAL A 165 -28.03 -12.48 8.13
CA VAL A 165 -26.95 -11.74 7.44
C VAL A 165 -25.70 -12.60 7.24
N GLN A 166 -25.60 -13.71 7.96
CA GLN A 166 -24.48 -14.65 7.80
C GLN A 166 -24.94 -16.05 8.18
N PHE A 167 -24.61 -17.02 7.32
CA PHE A 167 -24.93 -18.43 7.48
C PHE A 167 -23.67 -19.24 7.22
N ASN A 168 -23.22 -20.01 8.22
CA ASN A 168 -21.99 -20.78 8.11
C ASN A 168 -22.19 -22.11 7.35
N HIS A 169 -21.13 -22.67 6.76
CA HIS A 169 -21.16 -23.93 5.99
C HIS A 169 -21.69 -25.12 6.82
N ALA A 170 -21.48 -25.12 8.14
CA ALA A 170 -22.09 -26.10 9.04
C ALA A 170 -23.62 -26.03 9.05
N CYS A 171 -24.20 -24.84 8.89
CA CYS A 171 -25.64 -24.65 8.79
C CYS A 171 -26.18 -25.22 7.47
N GLU A 172 -25.57 -24.92 6.33
CA GLU A 172 -26.00 -25.45 5.02
C GLU A 172 -26.01 -26.98 5.01
N ARG A 173 -24.99 -27.61 5.61
CA ARG A 173 -24.90 -29.07 5.74
C ARG A 173 -25.97 -29.70 6.63
N LEU A 174 -26.45 -28.99 7.65
CA LEU A 174 -27.40 -29.52 8.64
C LEU A 174 -28.85 -29.17 8.29
N THR A 175 -29.11 -27.97 7.77
CA THR A 175 -30.46 -27.51 7.42
C THR A 175 -30.83 -27.85 5.98
N GLY A 176 -29.85 -28.09 5.11
CA GLY A 176 -30.06 -28.35 3.68
C GLY A 176 -30.41 -27.11 2.84
N TYR A 177 -30.43 -25.93 3.46
CA TYR A 177 -30.71 -24.65 2.80
C TYR A 177 -29.45 -23.81 2.69
N THR A 178 -29.24 -23.19 1.53
CA THR A 178 -28.15 -22.24 1.25
C THR A 178 -28.51 -20.82 1.67
N PHE A 179 -27.52 -19.95 1.90
CA PHE A 179 -27.77 -18.52 2.24
C PHE A 179 -28.68 -17.79 1.24
N THR A 180 -28.77 -18.25 0.00
CA THR A 180 -29.64 -17.68 -1.04
C THR A 180 -31.10 -18.10 -0.96
N GLU A 181 -31.42 -19.12 -0.17
CA GLU A 181 -32.77 -19.69 -0.03
C GLU A 181 -33.51 -19.20 1.22
N VAL A 182 -32.85 -18.44 2.11
CA VAL A 182 -33.37 -17.93 3.38
C VAL A 182 -33.31 -16.41 3.44
#